data_AF-A0A2M8QC67-F1
#
_entry.id   AF-A0A2M8QC67-F1
#
_cell.length_a   1.000
_cell.length_b   1.000
_cell.length_c   1.000
_cell.angle_alpha   90.00
_cell.angle_beta   90.00
_cell.angle_gamma   90.00
#
_symmetry.space_group_name_H-M   'P 1'
#
loop_
_entity.id
_entity.type
_entity.pdbx_description
1 polymer ?
#
loop_
_entity_poly.entity_id
_entity_poly.type
_entity_poly.pdbx_seq_one_letter_code
_entity_poly.pdbx_strand_id
1 'polypeptide(L)'
;MLATSYSASTAGVSRSKSWYGLARCGQRMRFGIVAVDPRVISLGSNVYVPGYGIGNACDTGSAIIGKRIDLGYDDDNLKLWYRWVDVYLLTPVPNQIRYRLE
;
A
#
# COMPACT_ATOMS: atom_id res chain seq x y z
N MET A 1 4.19 -9.02 6.99
CA MET A 1 3.69 -7.66 7.32
C MET A 1 2.22 -7.75 7.72
N LEU A 2 1.74 -6.88 8.62
CA LEU A 2 0.32 -6.74 8.89
C LEU A 2 -0.32 -6.07 7.67
N ALA A 3 -1.19 -6.79 6.96
CA ALA A 3 -1.93 -6.27 5.83
C ALA A 3 -3.31 -5.79 6.29
N THR A 4 -3.61 -4.53 5.98
CA THR A 4 -4.96 -3.98 5.96
C THR A 4 -5.38 -3.64 4.54
N SER A 5 -6.59 -3.11 4.35
CA SER A 5 -7.06 -2.69 3.04
C SER A 5 -7.82 -1.38 3.12
N TYR A 6 -7.79 -0.61 2.04
CA TYR A 6 -8.46 0.68 1.94
C TYR A 6 -8.91 0.98 0.51
N SER A 7 -9.81 1.94 0.39
CA SER A 7 -10.22 2.56 -0.86
C SER A 7 -10.22 4.09 -0.69
N ALA A 8 -10.57 4.83 -1.75
CA ALA A 8 -10.62 6.29 -1.69
C ALA A 8 -11.59 6.79 -0.59
N SER A 9 -12.75 6.14 -0.44
CA SER A 9 -13.74 6.52 0.58
C SER A 9 -13.33 6.17 2.01
N THR A 10 -12.49 5.16 2.22
CA THR A 10 -12.05 4.74 3.57
C THR A 10 -10.71 5.35 3.99
N ALA A 11 -10.01 6.06 3.09
CA ALA A 11 -8.70 6.67 3.33
C ALA A 11 -8.70 7.82 4.37
N GLY A 12 -9.86 8.21 4.90
CA GLY A 12 -9.97 9.31 5.87
C GLY A 12 -9.82 10.71 5.27
N VAL A 13 -9.94 10.84 3.94
CA VAL A 13 -9.90 12.14 3.22
C VAL A 13 -11.32 12.55 2.84
N SER A 14 -11.71 13.78 3.16
CA SER A 14 -13.01 14.32 2.74
C SER A 14 -13.11 14.44 1.22
N ARG A 15 -14.29 14.11 0.65
CA ARG A 15 -14.61 14.20 -0.79
C ARG A 15 -14.48 15.61 -1.37
N SER A 16 -14.52 16.66 -0.54
CA SER A 16 -14.37 18.05 -0.99
C SER A 16 -12.91 18.47 -1.21
N LYS A 17 -11.93 17.65 -0.80
CA LYS A 17 -10.51 17.96 -0.99
C LYS A 17 -10.10 17.67 -2.43
N SER A 18 -9.29 18.56 -3.02
CA SER A 18 -8.77 18.40 -4.39
C SER A 18 -7.89 17.16 -4.57
N TRP A 19 -7.35 16.61 -3.48
CA TRP A 19 -6.55 15.38 -3.46
C TRP A 19 -7.33 14.14 -3.02
N TYR A 20 -8.66 14.22 -2.90
CA TYR A 20 -9.48 13.04 -2.63
C TYR A 20 -9.26 11.96 -3.71
N GLY A 21 -9.00 10.73 -3.27
CA GLY A 21 -8.72 9.61 -4.17
C GLY A 21 -7.37 9.69 -4.89
N LEU A 22 -6.43 10.53 -4.43
CA LEU A 22 -5.04 10.51 -4.90
C LEU A 22 -4.14 9.79 -3.90
N ALA A 23 -3.35 8.86 -4.39
CA ALA A 23 -2.21 8.31 -3.67
C ALA A 23 -1.07 9.33 -3.61
N ARG A 24 -0.12 9.14 -2.69
CA ARG A 24 1.05 10.02 -2.51
C ARG A 24 1.85 10.25 -3.79
N CYS A 25 1.96 9.25 -4.67
CA CYS A 25 2.64 9.35 -5.95
C CYS A 25 1.86 10.15 -7.02
N GLY A 26 0.66 10.65 -6.70
CA GLY A 26 -0.21 11.41 -7.62
C GLY A 26 -1.13 10.56 -8.49
N GLN A 27 -1.04 9.23 -8.42
CA GLN A 27 -1.97 8.35 -9.14
C GLN A 27 -3.35 8.33 -8.48
N ARG A 28 -4.40 8.16 -9.30
CA ARG A 28 -5.75 7.88 -8.80
C ARG A 28 -5.79 6.52 -8.12
N MET A 29 -6.39 6.49 -6.94
CA MET A 29 -6.64 5.31 -6.13
C MET A 29 -7.42 4.28 -6.94
N ARG A 30 -6.93 3.04 -6.93
CA ARG A 30 -7.51 1.89 -7.62
C ARG A 30 -6.90 0.60 -7.09
N PHE A 31 -7.50 -0.54 -7.44
CA PHE A 31 -6.88 -1.83 -7.19
C PHE A 31 -5.44 -1.90 -7.70
N GLY A 32 -4.54 -2.46 -6.89
CA GLY A 32 -3.12 -2.61 -7.22
C GLY A 32 -2.22 -1.47 -6.69
N ILE A 33 -2.76 -0.35 -6.22
CA ILE A 33 -1.98 0.59 -5.40
C ILE A 33 -1.85 0.01 -3.99
N VAL A 34 -0.68 0.16 -3.36
CA VAL A 34 -0.50 -0.17 -1.94
C VAL A 34 0.15 0.97 -1.18
N ALA A 35 -0.30 1.19 0.05
CA ALA A 35 0.35 2.08 0.99
C ALA A 35 1.38 1.31 1.82
N VAL A 36 2.57 1.87 1.97
CA VAL A 36 3.68 1.25 2.73
C VAL A 36 4.38 2.28 3.61
N ASP A 37 5.22 1.81 4.52
CA ASP A 37 6.25 2.65 5.15
C ASP A 37 7.48 2.73 4.22
N PRO A 38 7.83 3.92 3.68
CA PRO A 38 8.99 4.09 2.79
C PRO A 38 10.33 3.71 3.40
N ARG A 39 10.42 3.62 4.73
CA ARG A 39 11.62 3.19 5.45
C ARG A 39 11.84 1.68 5.38
N VAL A 40 10.81 0.91 5.04
CA VAL A 40 10.84 -0.56 4.89
C VAL A 40 10.72 -0.95 3.42
N ILE A 41 9.74 -0.42 2.69
CA ILE A 41 9.55 -0.65 1.24
C ILE A 41 9.60 0.69 0.54
N SER A 42 10.59 0.91 -0.33
CA SER A 42 10.71 2.17 -1.07
C SER A 42 9.51 2.41 -1.99
N LEU A 43 9.08 3.66 -2.11
CA LEU A 43 8.05 4.04 -3.08
C LEU A 43 8.55 3.77 -4.50
N GLY A 44 7.63 3.34 -5.37
CA GLY A 44 7.93 2.90 -6.74
C GLY A 44 8.29 1.41 -6.86
N SER A 45 8.57 0.73 -5.74
CA SER A 45 8.75 -0.73 -5.76
C SER A 45 7.45 -1.46 -6.10
N ASN A 46 7.57 -2.60 -6.75
CA ASN A 46 6.46 -3.54 -6.89
C ASN A 46 6.61 -4.66 -5.87
N VAL A 47 5.49 -5.11 -5.34
CA VAL A 47 5.40 -6.21 -4.38
C VAL A 47 4.39 -7.25 -4.87
N TYR A 48 4.51 -8.47 -4.37
CA TYR A 48 3.48 -9.49 -4.46
C TYR A 48 2.96 -9.83 -3.07
N VAL A 49 1.65 -9.86 -2.93
CA VAL A 49 0.95 -10.23 -1.71
C VAL A 49 0.02 -11.41 -2.01
N PRO A 50 0.26 -12.61 -1.44
CA PRO A 50 -0.57 -13.78 -1.70
C PRO A 50 -2.05 -13.51 -1.46
N GLY A 51 -2.88 -13.84 -2.45
CA GLY A 51 -4.35 -13.63 -2.41
C GLY A 51 -4.82 -12.21 -2.76
N TYR A 52 -3.92 -11.24 -2.86
CA TYR A 52 -4.20 -9.91 -3.43
C TYR A 52 -3.63 -9.79 -4.84
N GLY A 53 -2.37 -10.17 -5.04
CA GLY A 53 -1.69 -10.06 -6.33
C GLY A 53 -0.54 -9.06 -6.28
N ILE A 54 -0.24 -8.44 -7.42
CA ILE A 54 0.83 -7.45 -7.55
C ILE A 54 0.35 -6.10 -7.03
N GLY A 55 1.15 -5.47 -6.18
CA GLY A 55 0.94 -4.13 -5.65
C GLY A 55 2.07 -3.18 -6.05
N ASN A 56 1.73 -1.95 -6.44
CA ASN A 56 2.66 -0.86 -6.65
C ASN A 56 2.72 0.01 -5.39
N ALA A 57 3.90 0.11 -4.77
CA ALA A 57 4.13 0.93 -3.58
C ALA A 57 4.09 2.42 -3.95
N CYS A 58 2.89 2.97 -4.06
CA CYS A 58 2.63 4.32 -4.58
C CYS A 58 2.13 5.27 -3.49
N ASP A 59 1.76 4.74 -2.32
CA ASP A 59 1.09 5.50 -1.28
C ASP A 59 1.72 5.33 0.10
N THR A 60 1.31 6.20 1.04
CA THR A 60 1.70 6.13 2.45
C THR A 60 0.52 6.55 3.32
N GLY A 61 0.48 6.09 4.57
CA GLY A 61 -0.52 6.53 5.55
C GLY A 61 0.12 6.74 6.92
N SER A 62 -0.46 7.63 7.73
CA SER A 62 0.02 7.91 9.09
C SER A 62 0.01 6.68 10.00
N ALA A 63 -0.92 5.75 9.76
CA ALA A 63 -1.03 4.48 10.48
C ALA A 63 -0.23 3.33 9.83
N ILE A 64 0.35 3.55 8.64
CA ILE A 64 1.08 2.54 7.86
C ILE A 64 2.57 2.71 8.13
N ILE A 65 2.98 2.22 9.31
CA ILE A 65 4.31 2.40 9.88
C ILE A 65 4.92 1.02 10.19
N GLY A 66 6.20 0.85 9.89
CA GLY A 66 6.94 -0.40 10.13
C GLY A 66 6.51 -1.53 9.19
N LYS A 67 6.37 -2.75 9.74
CA LYS A 67 5.98 -3.95 8.99
C LYS A 67 4.47 -3.98 8.69
N ARG A 68 3.90 -2.88 8.18
CA ARG A 68 2.48 -2.76 7.79
C ARG A 68 2.33 -2.34 6.32
N ILE A 69 1.32 -2.89 5.67
CA ILE A 69 0.95 -2.59 4.28
C ILE A 69 -0.57 -2.39 4.21
N ASP A 70 -1.03 -1.40 3.44
CA ASP A 70 -2.45 -1.19 3.16
C ASP A 70 -2.73 -1.49 1.69
N LEU A 71 -3.63 -2.44 1.44
CA LEU A 71 -3.96 -2.93 0.11
C LEU A 71 -5.06 -2.07 -0.50
N GLY A 72 -4.76 -1.40 -1.62
CA GLY A 72 -5.70 -0.51 -2.28
C GLY A 72 -6.72 -1.24 -3.13
N TYR A 73 -7.96 -0.77 -3.06
CA TYR A 73 -9.08 -1.24 -3.87
C TYR A 73 -9.83 -0.05 -4.47
N ASP A 74 -10.64 -0.35 -5.48
CA ASP A 74 -11.71 0.55 -5.89
C ASP A 74 -12.84 0.51 -4.83
N ASP A 75 -13.67 1.55 -4.74
CA ASP A 75 -14.72 1.61 -3.72
C ASP A 75 -15.75 0.46 -3.85
N ASP A 76 -15.99 -0.01 -5.07
CA ASP A 76 -17.00 -1.03 -5.39
C ASP A 76 -16.53 -2.48 -5.20
N ASN A 77 -15.21 -2.69 -5.07
CA ASN A 77 -14.61 -4.02 -4.98
C ASN A 77 -13.76 -4.24 -3.71
N LEU A 78 -13.86 -3.34 -2.74
CA LEU A 78 -13.13 -3.41 -1.48
C LEU A 78 -13.34 -4.75 -0.76
N LYS A 79 -12.25 -5.51 -0.61
CA LYS A 79 -12.18 -6.67 0.28
C LYS A 79 -11.44 -6.27 1.54
N LEU A 80 -12.01 -6.57 2.71
CA LEU A 80 -11.40 -6.21 3.98
C LEU A 80 -10.26 -7.16 4.37
N TRP A 81 -9.11 -6.59 4.70
CA TRP A 81 -7.94 -7.31 5.22
C TRP A 81 -7.63 -6.85 6.64
N TYR A 82 -7.30 -7.81 7.49
CA TYR A 82 -6.65 -7.58 8.78
C TYR A 82 -5.93 -8.87 9.19
N ARG A 83 -4.75 -9.10 8.63
CA ARG A 83 -3.99 -10.33 8.87
C ARG A 83 -2.51 -10.15 8.58
N TRP A 84 -1.69 -10.96 9.24
CA TRP A 84 -0.28 -11.09 8.89
C TRP A 84 -0.13 -11.94 7.64
N VAL A 85 0.63 -11.41 6.67
CA VAL A 85 0.96 -12.10 5.41
C VAL A 85 2.40 -11.82 5.02
N ASP A 86 3.01 -12.76 4.30
CA ASP A 86 4.28 -12.52 3.65
C ASP A 86 4.10 -11.57 2.45
N VAL A 87 5.03 -10.63 2.31
CA VAL A 87 5.06 -9.65 1.24
C VAL A 87 6.39 -9.79 0.53
N TYR A 88 6.35 -10.07 -0.76
CA TYR A 88 7.53 -10.32 -1.57
C TYR A 88 7.85 -9.09 -2.38
N LEU A 89 9.09 -8.60 -2.29
CA LEU A 89 9.57 -7.52 -3.14
C LEU A 89 9.88 -8.08 -4.53
N LEU A 90 9.29 -7.49 -5.57
CA LEU A 90 9.51 -7.89 -6.95
C LEU A 90 10.70 -7.15 -7.56
N THR A 91 11.17 -7.64 -8.70
CA THR A 91 12.30 -7.07 -9.42
C THR A 91 11.93 -5.73 -10.12
N PRO A 92 12.93 -4.86 -10.40
CA PRO A 92 14.33 -4.98 -10.02
C PRO A 92 14.49 -4.89 -8.49
N VAL A 93 15.37 -5.73 -7.95
CA VAL A 93 15.69 -5.65 -6.52
C VAL A 93 16.28 -4.26 -6.27
N PRO A 94 15.72 -3.46 -5.34
CA PRO A 94 16.27 -2.15 -5.05
C PRO A 94 17.73 -2.25 -4.61
N ASN A 95 18.54 -1.28 -5.02
CA ASN A 95 19.97 -1.22 -4.68
C ASN A 95 20.24 -1.20 -3.17
N GLN A 96 19.22 -0.89 -2.35
CA GLN A 96 19.27 -0.97 -0.90
C GLN A 96 18.03 -1.71 -0.39
N ILE A 97 18.23 -2.89 0.20
CA ILE A 97 17.18 -3.61 0.92
C ILE A 97 17.29 -3.24 2.40
N ARG A 98 16.30 -2.49 2.90
CA ARG A 98 16.21 -2.12 4.32
C ARG A 98 15.44 -3.19 5.07
N TYR A 99 16.15 -4.15 5.67
CA TYR A 99 15.53 -5.13 6.56
C TYR A 99 15.56 -4.62 8.02
N ARG A 100 14.47 -4.88 8.75
CA ARG A 100 14.43 -4.74 10.20
C ARG A 100 14.27 -6.11 10.83
N LEU A 101 15.33 -6.56 11.50
CA LEU A 101 15.32 -7.70 12.42
C LEU A 101 14.78 -7.16 13.74
N GLU A 102 13.46 -7.21 13.86
CA GLU A 102 12.72 -7.04 15.10
C GLU A 102 11.95 -8.33 15.29
#